data_AF-A0A496Q8W4-F1
#
_entry.id   AF-A0A496Q8W4-F1
#
_cell.length_a   1.000
_cell.length_b   1.000
_cell.length_c   1.000
_cell.angle_alpha   90.00
_cell.angle_beta   90.00
_cell.angle_gamma   90.00
#
_symmetry.space_group_name_H-M   'P 1'
#
loop_
_entity.id
_entity.type
_entity.pdbx_description
1 polymer ?
#
loop_
_entity_poly.entity_id
_entity_poly.type
_entity_poly.pdbx_seq_one_letter_code
_entity_poly.pdbx_strand_id
1 'polypeptide(L)'
;MCGIAAVWNVEDAYSTLHDILLGLQHRGQESVGVVLKDFKTVKGGGLVDTVLGEDRWTKSTSGIGHVRYSTVGATDEIQPFVAITQKGKIAVAHNGTIPNVEELFSSLLKRGAVFQSSVD
;
A
#
# COMPACT_ATOMS: atom_id res chain seq x y z
N MET A 1 -3.83 5.05 13.16
CA MET A 1 -4.13 5.77 11.89
C MET A 1 -2.94 5.55 10.99
N CYS A 2 -3.12 4.93 9.82
CA CYS A 2 -2.07 4.49 8.91
C CYS A 2 -1.08 5.60 8.49
N GLY A 3 0.02 5.20 7.86
CA GLY A 3 1.00 6.10 7.25
C GLY A 3 1.15 5.79 5.77
N ILE A 4 1.28 6.83 4.93
CA ILE A 4 1.57 6.71 3.50
C ILE A 4 2.87 7.44 3.18
N ALA A 5 3.62 6.91 2.23
CA ALA A 5 4.84 7.51 1.71
C ALA A 5 4.87 7.39 0.18
N ALA A 6 5.51 8.36 -0.47
CA ALA A 6 5.77 8.32 -1.90
C ALA A 6 7.13 8.97 -2.18
N VAL A 7 7.86 8.40 -3.13
CA VAL A 7 9.15 8.93 -3.59
C VAL A 7 9.17 8.92 -5.12
N TRP A 8 9.82 9.92 -5.70
CA TRP A 8 9.93 10.08 -7.14
C TRP A 8 11.30 10.60 -7.54
N ASN A 9 11.90 9.99 -8.54
CA ASN A 9 13.18 10.39 -9.11
C ASN A 9 14.32 10.47 -8.07
N VAL A 10 14.38 9.47 -7.20
CA VAL A 10 15.49 9.24 -6.26
C VAL A 10 16.42 8.15 -6.79
N GLU A 11 17.62 8.03 -6.24
CA GLU A 11 18.58 6.99 -6.65
C GLU A 11 18.12 5.60 -6.19
N ASP A 12 17.69 5.47 -4.94
CA ASP A 12 17.17 4.24 -4.36
C ASP A 12 15.83 4.47 -3.64
N ALA A 13 14.75 4.23 -4.37
CA ALA A 13 13.39 4.38 -3.86
C ALA A 13 13.04 3.33 -2.80
N TYR A 14 13.65 2.15 -2.82
CA TYR A 14 13.33 1.10 -1.84
C TYR A 14 13.86 1.50 -0.46
N SER A 15 15.14 1.85 -0.37
CA SER A 15 15.78 2.30 0.86
C SER A 15 15.18 3.63 1.36
N THR A 16 14.90 4.57 0.45
CA THR A 16 14.23 5.82 0.84
C THR A 16 12.84 5.57 1.42
N LEU A 17 12.03 4.69 0.82
CA LEU A 17 10.71 4.34 1.36
C LEU A 17 10.82 3.59 2.69
N HIS A 18 11.81 2.70 2.84
CA HIS A 18 12.09 2.02 4.11
C HIS A 18 12.23 3.03 5.25
N ASP A 19 13.14 4.00 5.10
CA ASP A 19 13.45 4.96 6.16
C ASP A 19 12.26 5.88 6.48
N ILE A 20 11.53 6.33 5.45
CA ILE A 20 10.32 7.14 5.65
C ILE A 20 9.26 6.33 6.39
N LEU A 21 9.00 5.09 5.97
CA LEU A 21 7.99 4.23 6.60
C LEU A 21 8.39 3.84 8.03
N LEU A 22 9.69 3.65 8.31
CA LEU A 22 10.21 3.43 9.65
C LEU A 22 9.93 4.65 10.55
N GLY A 23 10.17 5.86 10.05
CA GLY A 23 9.78 7.10 10.72
C GLY A 23 8.26 7.20 10.97
N LEU A 24 7.46 6.62 10.08
CA LEU A 24 5.99 6.53 10.21
C LEU A 24 5.51 5.29 10.97
N GLN A 25 6.37 4.40 11.48
CA GLN A 25 5.96 3.13 12.10
C GLN A 25 4.98 3.31 13.27
N HIS A 26 5.08 4.42 13.99
CA HIS A 26 4.15 4.79 15.07
C HIS A 26 2.69 4.94 14.60
N ARG A 27 2.47 5.06 13.28
CA ARG A 27 1.16 5.15 12.63
C ARG A 27 0.55 3.79 12.30
N GLY A 28 1.29 2.70 12.37
CA GLY A 28 0.76 1.36 12.07
C GLY A 28 1.83 0.30 12.21
N GLN A 29 1.51 -0.81 12.88
CA GLN A 29 2.45 -1.88 13.25
C GLN A 29 2.01 -3.26 12.76
N GLU A 30 0.84 -3.35 12.11
CA GLU A 30 0.19 -4.59 11.76
C GLU A 30 0.66 -5.12 10.40
N SER A 31 0.95 -4.21 9.47
CA SER A 31 1.54 -4.57 8.18
C SER A 31 2.21 -3.37 7.52
N VAL A 32 3.11 -3.69 6.61
CA VAL A 32 3.79 -2.72 5.76
C VAL A 32 3.83 -3.25 4.33
N GLY A 33 3.76 -2.33 3.38
CA GLY A 33 3.96 -2.65 1.98
C GLY A 33 4.56 -1.49 1.21
N VAL A 34 5.26 -1.82 0.13
CA VAL A 34 5.77 -0.90 -0.87
C VAL A 34 5.47 -1.43 -2.27
N VAL A 35 5.14 -0.52 -3.18
CA VAL A 35 5.07 -0.77 -4.61
C VAL A 35 6.03 0.19 -5.30
N LEU A 36 7.07 -0.37 -5.91
CA LEU A 36 8.08 0.35 -6.66
C LEU A 36 7.68 0.49 -8.13
N LYS A 37 8.51 1.21 -8.90
CA LYS A 37 8.40 1.28 -10.37
C LYS A 37 8.24 -0.12 -10.98
N ASP A 38 7.46 -0.19 -12.07
CA ASP A 38 7.05 -1.43 -12.74
C ASP A 38 6.21 -2.38 -11.86
N PHE A 39 5.57 -1.85 -10.82
CA PHE A 39 4.66 -2.57 -9.92
C PHE A 39 5.33 -3.70 -9.13
N LYS A 40 6.64 -3.62 -8.92
CA LYS A 40 7.39 -4.51 -8.03
C LYS A 40 6.93 -4.29 -6.60
N THR A 41 6.37 -5.32 -5.98
CA THR A 41 5.68 -5.22 -4.70
C THR A 41 6.41 -6.02 -3.63
N VAL A 42 6.60 -5.42 -2.45
CA VAL A 42 7.07 -6.10 -1.24
C VAL A 42 6.09 -5.73 -0.13
N LYS A 43 5.44 -6.73 0.47
CA LYS A 43 4.43 -6.50 1.52
C LYS A 43 4.35 -7.68 2.47
N GLY A 44 3.98 -7.43 3.71
CA GLY A 44 3.94 -8.43 4.76
C GLY A 44 3.37 -7.89 6.07
N GLY A 45 2.92 -8.81 6.92
CA GLY A 45 2.47 -8.49 8.27
C GLY A 45 3.65 -8.17 9.19
N GLY A 46 3.46 -7.20 10.08
CA GLY A 46 4.45 -6.77 11.06
C GLY A 46 5.14 -5.45 10.73
N LEU A 47 6.31 -5.27 11.33
CA LEU A 47 7.07 -4.03 11.34
C LEU A 47 7.87 -3.82 10.05
N VAL A 48 8.22 -2.58 9.77
CA VAL A 48 9.03 -2.12 8.64
C VAL A 48 10.30 -2.94 8.50
N ASP A 49 11.15 -2.96 9.53
CA ASP A 49 12.43 -3.68 9.50
C ASP A 49 12.28 -5.21 9.33
N THR A 50 11.13 -5.76 9.73
CA THR A 50 10.86 -7.20 9.61
C THR A 50 10.46 -7.59 8.18
N VAL A 51 9.68 -6.73 7.52
CA VAL A 51 9.09 -7.04 6.21
C VAL A 51 9.91 -6.46 5.06
N LEU A 52 10.38 -5.23 5.22
CA LEU A 52 11.24 -4.53 4.27
C LEU A 52 12.70 -4.79 4.62
N GLY A 53 13.13 -6.06 4.59
CA GLY A 53 14.53 -6.40 4.83
C GLY A 53 15.49 -5.74 3.85
N GLU A 54 16.78 -5.73 4.20
CA GLU A 54 17.84 -5.02 3.47
C GLU A 54 17.94 -5.42 1.97
N ASP A 55 18.13 -4.40 1.13
CA ASP A 55 18.65 -4.45 -0.25
C ASP A 55 18.02 -5.46 -1.22
N ARG A 56 16.70 -5.34 -1.43
CA ARG A 56 16.04 -6.13 -2.49
C ARG A 56 16.03 -5.46 -3.87
N TRP A 57 16.09 -4.13 -3.96
CA TRP A 57 15.78 -3.41 -5.21
C TRP A 57 16.48 -2.04 -5.38
N THR A 58 17.80 -1.99 -5.25
CA THR A 58 18.66 -0.77 -5.31
C THR A 58 18.58 0.07 -6.60
N LYS A 59 17.74 -0.29 -7.59
CA LYS A 59 17.64 0.38 -8.90
C LYS A 59 16.26 0.95 -9.21
N SER A 60 15.33 0.98 -8.25
CA SER A 60 14.06 1.67 -8.47
C SER A 60 14.20 3.14 -8.14
N THR A 61 13.70 4.01 -9.00
CA THR A 61 13.80 5.47 -8.79
C THR A 61 12.53 6.09 -8.23
N SER A 62 11.43 5.33 -8.16
CA SER A 62 10.14 5.79 -7.65
C SER A 62 9.36 4.66 -6.98
N GLY A 63 8.42 5.03 -6.11
CA GLY A 63 7.50 4.08 -5.48
C GLY A 63 6.58 4.74 -4.46
N ILE A 64 5.64 3.95 -3.97
CA ILE A 64 4.75 4.30 -2.86
C ILE A 64 4.82 3.25 -1.76
N GLY A 65 4.50 3.65 -0.53
CA GLY A 65 4.56 2.80 0.64
C GLY A 65 3.43 3.08 1.62
N HIS A 66 3.13 2.08 2.45
CA HIS A 66 2.07 2.15 3.45
C HIS A 66 2.43 1.36 4.71
N VAL A 67 2.16 1.93 5.89
CA VAL A 67 2.11 1.23 7.18
C VAL A 67 0.69 1.24 7.72
N ARG A 68 0.17 0.07 8.07
CA ARG A 68 -1.25 -0.11 8.46
C ARG A 68 -1.40 -0.18 9.97
N TYR A 69 -2.40 0.53 10.49
CA TYR A 69 -3.00 0.33 11.82
C TYR A 69 -4.38 -0.29 11.65
N SER A 70 -4.68 -1.39 12.32
CA SER A 70 -5.90 -2.16 12.05
C SER A 70 -7.03 -1.80 13.00
N THR A 71 -8.15 -1.37 12.42
CA THR A 71 -9.47 -1.39 13.07
C THR A 71 -10.48 -2.25 12.29
N VAL A 72 -10.27 -2.47 10.97
CA VAL A 72 -11.13 -3.24 10.05
C VAL A 72 -10.28 -3.83 8.90
N GLY A 73 -10.68 -4.97 8.33
CA GLY A 73 -10.05 -5.67 7.19
C GLY A 73 -9.20 -6.87 7.58
N ALA A 74 -9.08 -7.87 6.71
CA ALA A 74 -8.32 -9.10 6.98
C ALA A 74 -6.80 -8.82 7.04
N THR A 75 -6.06 -9.71 7.71
CA THR A 75 -4.61 -9.55 7.94
C THR A 75 -3.77 -9.59 6.67
N ASP A 76 -4.32 -10.14 5.58
CA ASP A 76 -3.70 -10.26 4.26
C ASP A 76 -4.02 -9.11 3.29
N GLU A 77 -4.91 -8.19 3.68
CA GLU A 77 -5.28 -7.00 2.90
C GLU A 77 -4.28 -5.85 3.09
N ILE A 78 -3.06 -6.09 2.61
CA ILE A 78 -1.92 -5.20 2.83
C ILE A 78 -1.74 -4.25 1.63
N GLN A 79 -1.82 -2.96 1.92
CA GLN A 79 -1.57 -1.85 1.00
C GLN A 79 -0.07 -1.62 0.78
N PRO A 80 0.35 -1.00 -0.34
CA PRO A 80 -0.47 -0.48 -1.44
C PRO A 80 -1.13 -1.57 -2.32
N PHE A 81 -2.32 -1.28 -2.85
CA PHE A 81 -3.02 -2.16 -3.78
C PHE A 81 -2.60 -1.88 -5.22
N VAL A 82 -2.44 -2.94 -6.01
CA VAL A 82 -2.16 -2.85 -7.46
C VAL A 82 -3.37 -3.38 -8.22
N ALA A 83 -3.90 -2.57 -9.14
CA ALA A 83 -5.02 -2.94 -10.00
C ALA A 83 -4.63 -2.83 -11.48
N ILE A 84 -5.17 -3.71 -12.32
CA ILE A 84 -5.07 -3.63 -13.77
C ILE A 84 -6.30 -2.90 -14.29
N THR A 85 -6.10 -1.82 -15.04
CA THR A 85 -7.17 -1.03 -15.65
C THR A 85 -7.02 -1.01 -17.17
N GLN A 86 -8.03 -0.47 -17.87
CA GLN A 86 -7.93 -0.23 -19.31
C GLN A 86 -6.78 0.71 -19.70
N LYS A 87 -6.31 1.55 -18.76
CA LYS A 87 -5.19 2.49 -18.97
C LYS A 87 -3.84 1.92 -18.51
N GLY A 88 -3.78 0.62 -18.19
CA GLY A 88 -2.61 -0.03 -17.61
C GLY A 88 -2.76 -0.25 -16.10
N LYS A 89 -1.66 -0.65 -15.47
CA LYS A 89 -1.63 -0.90 -14.03
C LYS A 89 -1.59 0.41 -13.24
N ILE A 90 -2.23 0.42 -12.07
CA ILE A 90 -2.16 1.52 -11.10
C ILE A 90 -1.86 0.94 -9.72
N ALA A 91 -1.19 1.73 -8.87
CA ALA A 91 -0.95 1.38 -7.47
C ALA A 91 -1.49 2.49 -6.57
N VAL A 92 -2.19 2.14 -5.50
CA VAL A 92 -2.84 3.10 -4.60
C VAL A 92 -2.57 2.71 -3.15
N ALA A 93 -2.23 3.72 -2.34
CA ALA A 93 -2.19 3.65 -0.88
C ALA A 93 -3.11 4.75 -0.32
N HIS A 94 -3.83 4.42 0.75
CA HIS A 94 -4.86 5.26 1.34
C HIS A 94 -4.71 5.26 2.87
N ASN A 95 -4.86 6.44 3.47
CA ASN A 95 -4.98 6.61 4.91
C ASN A 95 -6.20 7.48 5.20
N GLY A 96 -7.29 6.84 5.58
CA GLY A 96 -8.57 7.50 5.82
C GLY A 96 -9.69 6.48 5.92
N THR A 97 -10.92 6.98 5.80
CA THR A 97 -12.12 6.16 5.71
C THR A 97 -13.06 6.76 4.68
N ILE A 98 -13.58 5.95 3.75
CA ILE A 98 -14.65 6.34 2.83
C ILE A 98 -16.00 6.18 3.56
N PRO A 99 -16.67 7.28 3.96
CA PRO A 99 -17.81 7.18 4.90
C PRO A 99 -19.03 6.45 4.33
N ASN A 100 -19.18 6.44 3.00
CA ASN A 100 -20.30 5.80 2.30
C ASN A 100 -19.87 4.54 1.53
N VAL A 101 -18.86 3.81 2.05
CA VAL A 101 -18.32 2.60 1.41
C VAL A 101 -19.40 1.57 1.08
N GLU A 102 -20.38 1.34 1.95
CA GLU A 102 -21.45 0.37 1.73
C GLU A 102 -22.35 0.72 0.53
N GLU A 103 -22.69 2.00 0.38
CA GLU A 103 -23.49 2.51 -0.74
C GLU A 103 -22.70 2.40 -2.06
N LEU A 104 -21.43 2.82 -2.04
CA LEU A 104 -20.54 2.74 -3.19
C LEU A 104 -20.31 1.30 -3.63
N PHE A 105 -20.02 0.40 -2.68
CA PHE A 105 -19.83 -1.02 -2.94
C PHE A 105 -21.07 -1.63 -3.60
N SER A 106 -22.26 -1.37 -3.03
CA SER A 106 -23.54 -1.84 -3.57
C SER A 106 -23.81 -1.31 -4.98
N SER A 107 -23.54 -0.02 -5.23
CA SER A 107 -23.73 0.63 -6.53
C SER A 107 -22.77 0.06 -7.59
N LEU A 108 -21.50 -0.15 -7.24
CA LEU A 108 -20.49 -0.69 -8.12
C LEU A 108 -20.74 -2.17 -8.44
N LEU A 109 -21.15 -2.98 -7.46
CA LEU A 109 -21.56 -4.37 -7.67
C LEU A 109 -22.73 -4.47 -8.66
N LYS A 110 -23.75 -3.61 -8.51
CA LYS A 110 -24.88 -3.55 -9.46
C LYS A 110 -24.46 -3.20 -10.89
N ARG A 111 -23.34 -2.49 -11.05
CA ARG A 111 -22.73 -2.13 -12.34
C ARG A 111 -21.75 -3.20 -12.85
N GLY A 112 -21.61 -4.33 -12.15
CA GLY A 112 -20.76 -5.45 -12.55
C GLY A 112 -19.30 -5.37 -12.08
N ALA A 113 -18.98 -4.49 -11.12
CA ALA A 113 -17.66 -4.48 -10.52
C ALA A 113 -17.41 -5.76 -9.70
N VAL A 114 -16.15 -6.20 -9.64
CA VAL A 114 -15.69 -7.31 -8.79
C VAL A 114 -14.66 -6.77 -7.82
N PHE A 115 -14.78 -7.14 -6.55
CA PHE A 115 -13.89 -6.70 -5.48
C PHE A 115 -13.01 -7.86 -5.00
N GLN A 116 -11.74 -7.55 -4.75
CA GLN A 116 -10.74 -8.50 -4.25
C GLN A 116 -10.34 -8.20 -2.79
N SER A 117 -10.91 -7.14 -2.20
CA SER A 117 -10.67 -6.72 -0.83
C SER A 117 -11.91 -6.03 -0.25
N SER A 118 -12.03 -6.08 1.06
CA SER A 118 -13.02 -5.40 1.91
C SER A 118 -12.53 -4.06 2.46
N VAL A 119 -11.28 -3.69 2.21
CA VAL A 119 -10.75 -2.33 2.51
C VAL A 119 -11.44 -1.32 1.60
N ASP A 120 -11.77 -0.17 2.16
CA ASP A 120 -12.39 0.96 1.48
C ASP A 120 -11.45 1.62 0.45
#